data_AF-A0A914ZZU7-F1
#
_entry.id   AF-A0A914ZZU7-F1
#
_cell.length_a   1.000
_cell.length_b   1.000
_cell.length_c   1.000
_cell.angle_alpha   90.00
_cell.angle_beta   90.00
_cell.angle_gamma   90.00
#
_symmetry.space_group_name_H-M   'P 1'
#
loop_
_entity.id
_entity.type
_entity.pdbx_description
1 polymer ?
#
loop_
_entity_poly.entity_id
_entity_poly.type
_entity_poly.pdbx_seq_one_letter_code
_entity_poly.pdbx_strand_id
1 'polypeptide(L)'
;MSKLPSDHFRLFSYFERFVCGCRLRCPIRWAAMVPADEDEWTVQAIGTPFPNNPVKVPGQQNMYVALCYIHGQPLMGRAWNDGGVVQCAFADGREELKGTDISGAIQVLTYDGNHVTKGFFYEWMKYSDYIAKKSEFCTALRCGSSAPIVWPDKGALGTINLEKRTAVIARNQKCCTLTEAQLKDMLVLVRNTKEGPSHCECPECERQGESRKEWPGIGDLTPLHSRLLCQVICDGEI
;
A
#
# COMPACT_ATOMS: atom_id res chain seq x y z
N MET A 1 -19.48 -24.86 46.77
CA MET A 1 -18.59 -23.83 47.34
C MET A 1 -17.19 -24.01 46.77
N SER A 2 -16.83 -23.20 45.79
CA SER A 2 -15.44 -22.80 45.50
C SER A 2 -15.52 -21.56 44.62
N LYS A 3 -14.98 -20.46 45.16
CA LYS A 3 -15.05 -19.10 44.62
C LYS A 3 -13.99 -18.89 43.54
N LEU A 4 -14.37 -18.18 42.48
CA LEU A 4 -13.47 -17.48 41.55
C LEU A 4 -12.86 -16.24 42.21
N PRO A 5 -11.66 -15.83 41.80
CA PRO A 5 -11.29 -14.42 41.61
C PRO A 5 -11.12 -14.15 40.09
N SER A 6 -11.78 -13.19 39.44
CA SER A 6 -11.82 -11.72 39.61
C SER A 6 -10.43 -11.07 39.59
N ASP A 7 -9.98 -10.67 38.39
CA ASP A 7 -9.17 -9.46 38.10
C ASP A 7 -9.00 -9.36 36.57
N HIS A 8 -9.89 -8.67 35.85
CA HIS A 8 -9.84 -7.25 35.47
C HIS A 8 -8.54 -6.79 34.76
N PHE A 9 -8.69 -6.59 33.43
CA PHE A 9 -8.29 -5.39 32.68
C PHE A 9 -7.05 -4.63 33.17
N ARG A 10 -5.96 -4.68 32.37
CA ARG A 10 -5.11 -3.53 31.97
C ARG A 10 -4.00 -4.02 31.02
N LEU A 11 -4.31 -4.14 29.74
CA LEU A 11 -3.34 -4.10 28.64
C LEU A 11 -3.39 -2.69 28.04
N PHE A 12 -2.83 -1.71 28.75
CA PHE A 12 -2.52 -0.38 28.24
C PHE A 12 -1.29 0.12 28.99
N SER A 13 -0.44 0.86 28.27
CA SER A 13 0.83 1.46 28.70
C SER A 13 2.06 0.54 28.68
N TYR A 14 2.58 0.28 27.49
CA TYR A 14 4.02 0.05 27.29
C TYR A 14 4.53 0.98 26.19
N PHE A 15 4.27 2.27 26.34
CA PHE A 15 4.80 3.31 25.45
C PHE A 15 4.92 4.63 26.20
N GLU A 16 5.60 4.63 27.34
CA GLU A 16 6.08 5.87 27.94
C GLU A 16 7.24 5.58 28.87
N ARG A 17 8.31 6.38 28.75
CA ARG A 17 9.52 6.45 29.58
C ARG A 17 10.70 5.55 29.15
N PHE A 18 11.31 5.92 28.03
CA PHE A 18 12.76 6.09 28.00
C PHE A 18 13.07 7.55 27.69
N VAL A 19 12.92 8.42 28.70
CA VAL A 19 13.57 9.74 28.66
C VAL A 19 15.00 9.50 29.11
N CYS A 20 15.90 9.30 28.16
CA CYS A 20 17.33 9.28 28.43
C CYS A 20 17.72 10.66 28.96
N GLY A 21 18.16 10.72 30.22
CA GLY A 21 18.58 11.94 30.93
C GLY A 21 19.92 12.51 30.47
N CYS A 22 20.33 12.31 29.21
CA CYS A 22 21.56 12.86 28.66
C CYS A 22 21.31 14.27 28.08
N ARG A 23 21.83 15.30 28.75
CA ARG A 23 21.90 16.70 28.29
C ARG A 23 22.96 16.95 27.20
N LEU A 24 23.30 15.95 26.42
CA LEU A 24 24.14 16.10 25.23
C LEU A 24 23.25 15.79 24.02
N ARG A 25 23.19 16.76 23.10
CA ARG A 25 22.44 16.72 21.85
C ARG A 25 22.58 15.36 21.17
N CYS A 26 21.57 14.51 21.32
CA CYS A 26 21.37 13.39 20.43
C CYS A 26 20.98 13.99 19.07
N PRO A 27 21.75 13.77 17.98
CA PRO A 27 21.40 14.30 16.67
C PRO A 27 20.29 13.50 15.99
N ILE A 28 19.71 12.51 16.67
CA ILE A 28 18.47 11.86 16.24
C ILE A 28 17.31 12.82 16.57
N ARG A 29 17.21 13.89 15.79
CA ARG A 29 15.89 14.45 15.50
C ARG A 29 15.14 13.29 14.85
N TRP A 30 14.25 12.64 15.61
CA TRP A 30 13.15 11.92 15.00
C TRP A 30 12.49 12.92 14.06
N ALA A 31 12.77 12.80 12.76
CA ALA A 31 11.97 13.46 11.75
C ALA A 31 10.55 13.00 12.05
N ALA A 32 9.69 13.94 12.43
CA ALA A 32 8.28 13.64 12.64
C ALA A 32 7.80 13.01 11.33
N MET A 33 7.49 11.71 11.36
CA MET A 33 6.96 11.02 10.19
C MET A 33 5.69 11.77 9.80
N VAL A 34 5.67 12.32 8.58
CA VAL A 34 4.48 12.96 8.04
C VAL A 34 3.37 11.91 8.08
N PRO A 35 2.22 12.19 8.74
CA PRO A 35 1.09 11.27 8.70
C PRO A 35 0.73 10.94 7.25
N ALA A 36 0.36 9.70 6.96
CA ALA A 36 -0.01 9.32 5.60
C ALA A 36 -1.22 10.12 5.12
N ASP A 37 -1.07 10.83 4.01
CA ASP A 37 -2.15 11.54 3.31
C ASP A 37 -3.19 10.55 2.76
N GLU A 38 -4.33 11.08 2.33
CA GLU A 38 -5.37 10.30 1.65
C GLU A 38 -5.05 9.99 0.18
N ASP A 39 -5.70 8.97 -0.36
CA ASP A 39 -5.59 8.59 -1.77
C ASP A 39 -6.26 9.65 -2.68
N GLU A 40 -5.55 10.11 -3.71
CA GLU A 40 -6.04 11.16 -4.62
C GLU A 40 -6.72 10.57 -5.87
N TRP A 41 -8.03 10.81 -5.96
CA TRP A 41 -8.87 10.37 -7.08
C TRP A 41 -9.35 11.56 -7.90
N THR A 42 -8.68 11.82 -9.04
CA THR A 42 -9.01 12.95 -9.90
C THR A 42 -10.22 12.61 -10.79
N VAL A 43 -11.29 13.39 -10.68
CA VAL A 43 -12.46 13.27 -11.56
C VAL A 43 -12.06 13.64 -12.98
N GLN A 44 -12.31 12.73 -13.91
CA GLN A 44 -11.87 12.84 -15.30
C GLN A 44 -13.03 12.53 -16.24
N ALA A 45 -13.39 13.50 -17.08
CA ALA A 45 -14.38 13.30 -18.13
C ALA A 45 -13.82 12.35 -19.21
N ILE A 46 -14.63 11.39 -19.62
CA ILE A 46 -14.25 10.46 -20.69
C ILE A 46 -14.11 11.25 -22.01
N GLY A 47 -13.08 10.94 -22.82
CA GLY A 47 -12.82 11.67 -24.06
C GLY A 47 -12.07 12.99 -23.88
N THR A 48 -11.51 13.27 -22.69
CA THR A 48 -10.63 14.42 -22.44
C THR A 48 -9.21 13.95 -22.06
N PRO A 49 -8.18 14.82 -22.10
CA PRO A 49 -6.81 14.42 -21.76
C PRO A 49 -6.67 13.86 -20.34
N PHE A 50 -5.66 12.99 -20.14
CA PHE A 50 -5.35 12.43 -18.83
C PHE A 50 -4.96 13.52 -17.81
N PRO A 51 -5.23 13.30 -16.51
CA PRO A 51 -4.70 14.15 -15.46
C PRO A 51 -3.19 13.94 -15.31
N ASN A 52 -2.54 14.80 -14.53
CA ASN A 52 -1.12 14.66 -14.23
C ASN A 52 -0.85 13.45 -13.33
N ASN A 53 0.32 12.83 -13.52
CA ASN A 53 0.83 11.74 -12.70
C ASN A 53 -0.17 10.61 -12.37
N PRO A 54 -0.86 10.05 -13.39
CA PRO A 54 -1.77 8.94 -13.18
C PRO A 54 -0.98 7.67 -12.81
N VAL A 55 -1.50 6.89 -11.85
CA VAL A 55 -0.85 5.67 -11.38
C VAL A 55 -0.95 4.58 -12.44
N LYS A 56 0.22 4.17 -12.97
CA LYS A 56 0.35 3.14 -13.99
C LYS A 56 0.28 1.73 -13.40
N VAL A 57 -0.25 0.82 -14.22
CA VAL A 57 -0.26 -0.62 -13.95
C VAL A 57 1.10 -1.21 -14.34
N PRO A 58 1.73 -2.07 -13.50
CA PRO A 58 3.05 -2.60 -13.75
C PRO A 58 3.06 -3.50 -15.00
N GLY A 59 4.12 -3.38 -15.80
CA GLY A 59 4.29 -4.15 -17.03
C GLY A 59 3.33 -3.74 -18.17
N GLN A 60 2.55 -2.68 -18.00
CA GLN A 60 1.64 -2.17 -19.02
C GLN A 60 2.08 -0.79 -19.49
N GLN A 61 2.16 -0.59 -20.81
CA GLN A 61 2.63 0.68 -21.39
C GLN A 61 1.60 1.81 -21.26
N ASN A 62 0.31 1.46 -21.35
CA ASN A 62 -0.78 2.41 -21.51
C ASN A 62 -2.01 1.96 -20.71
N MET A 63 -1.83 1.69 -19.41
CA MET A 63 -2.91 1.26 -18.53
C MET A 63 -2.76 1.90 -17.16
N TYR A 64 -3.83 2.51 -16.69
CA TYR A 64 -3.88 3.31 -15.47
C TYR A 64 -5.04 2.86 -14.59
N VAL A 65 -4.91 3.06 -13.28
CA VAL A 65 -5.94 2.70 -12.30
C VAL A 65 -7.09 3.71 -12.36
N ALA A 66 -8.31 3.22 -12.55
CA ALA A 66 -9.52 4.02 -12.59
C ALA A 66 -10.60 3.47 -11.64
N LEU A 67 -11.51 4.34 -11.25
CA LEU A 67 -12.65 4.08 -10.38
C LEU A 67 -13.91 4.68 -10.99
N CYS A 68 -15.02 3.96 -10.91
CA CYS A 68 -16.35 4.48 -11.17
C CYS A 68 -17.32 3.97 -10.09
N TYR A 69 -18.50 4.59 -10.01
CA TYR A 69 -19.56 4.15 -9.12
C TYR A 69 -20.78 3.73 -9.94
N ILE A 70 -21.15 2.45 -9.86
CA ILE A 70 -22.35 1.91 -10.48
C ILE A 70 -23.30 1.48 -9.37
N HIS A 71 -24.51 2.05 -9.35
CA HIS A 71 -25.50 1.84 -8.27
C HIS A 71 -24.93 2.05 -6.85
N GLY A 72 -24.03 3.02 -6.68
CA GLY A 72 -23.38 3.32 -5.41
C GLY A 72 -22.26 2.34 -5.00
N GLN A 73 -21.94 1.34 -5.83
CA GLN A 73 -20.83 0.42 -5.60
C GLN A 73 -19.56 0.91 -6.29
N PRO A 74 -18.41 0.98 -5.60
CA PRO A 74 -17.14 1.34 -6.21
C PRO A 74 -16.62 0.18 -7.07
N LEU A 75 -16.42 0.45 -8.36
CA LEU A 75 -15.82 -0.47 -9.32
C LEU A 75 -14.45 0.06 -9.75
N MET A 76 -13.44 -0.76 -9.51
CA MET A 76 -12.08 -0.55 -10.00
C MET A 76 -11.98 -1.08 -11.43
N GLY A 77 -11.34 -0.29 -12.28
CA GLY A 77 -11.18 -0.58 -13.70
C GLY A 77 -9.92 0.06 -14.26
N ARG A 78 -9.81 0.01 -15.58
CA ARG A 78 -8.66 0.55 -16.29
C ARG A 78 -9.05 1.78 -17.08
N ALA A 79 -8.15 2.74 -17.12
CA ALA A 79 -8.12 3.79 -18.12
C ALA A 79 -6.90 3.61 -19.04
N TRP A 80 -7.02 4.05 -20.29
CA TRP A 80 -5.91 4.11 -21.25
C TRP A 80 -6.02 5.34 -22.14
N ASN A 81 -4.89 5.77 -22.69
CA ASN A 81 -4.82 6.87 -23.64
C ASN A 81 -5.09 6.34 -25.06
N ASP A 82 -6.11 6.88 -25.71
CA ASP A 82 -6.38 6.64 -27.12
C ASP A 82 -6.49 7.99 -27.82
N GLY A 83 -5.60 8.28 -28.77
CA GLY A 83 -5.60 9.56 -29.49
C GLY A 83 -5.44 10.81 -28.60
N GLY A 84 -4.78 10.69 -27.44
CA GLY A 84 -4.59 11.81 -26.50
C GLY A 84 -5.71 11.97 -25.48
N VAL A 85 -6.75 11.14 -25.52
CA VAL A 85 -7.90 11.23 -24.63
C VAL A 85 -8.10 9.97 -23.78
N VAL A 86 -8.78 10.13 -22.67
CA VAL A 86 -9.10 9.07 -21.71
C VAL A 86 -10.19 8.17 -22.27
N GLN A 87 -9.86 6.90 -22.38
CA GLN A 87 -10.81 5.79 -22.55
C GLN A 87 -10.78 4.92 -21.30
N CYS A 88 -11.84 4.17 -21.06
CA CYS A 88 -11.95 3.33 -19.87
C CYS A 88 -12.80 2.07 -20.07
N ALA A 89 -12.58 1.10 -19.19
CA ALA A 89 -13.38 -0.11 -19.10
C ALA A 89 -13.38 -0.67 -17.67
N PHE A 90 -14.54 -1.16 -17.26
CA PHE A 90 -14.82 -1.69 -15.93
C PHE A 90 -15.54 -3.03 -16.04
N ALA A 91 -15.22 -3.93 -15.13
CA ALA A 91 -15.87 -5.23 -15.08
C ALA A 91 -17.02 -5.19 -14.05
N ASP A 92 -18.26 -5.27 -14.53
CA ASP A 92 -19.45 -5.35 -13.68
C ASP A 92 -20.15 -6.70 -13.83
N GLY A 93 -19.96 -7.58 -12.85
CA GLY A 93 -20.48 -8.94 -12.89
C GLY A 93 -20.00 -9.73 -14.11
N ARG A 94 -20.86 -9.84 -15.13
CA ARG A 94 -20.58 -10.58 -16.38
C ARG A 94 -20.33 -9.67 -17.59
N GLU A 95 -20.51 -8.37 -17.44
CA GLU A 95 -20.45 -7.39 -18.51
C GLU A 95 -19.24 -6.47 -18.35
N GLU A 96 -18.62 -6.12 -19.47
CA GLU A 96 -17.56 -5.12 -19.51
C GLU A 96 -18.20 -3.78 -19.92
N LEU A 97 -18.27 -2.86 -18.98
CA LEU A 97 -18.75 -1.50 -19.22
C LEU A 97 -17.62 -0.67 -19.81
N LYS A 98 -17.87 -0.01 -20.93
CA LYS A 98 -16.94 0.91 -21.59
C LYS A 98 -17.34 2.35 -21.29
N GLY A 99 -16.51 3.29 -21.72
CA GLY A 99 -16.79 4.72 -21.54
C GLY A 99 -18.15 5.18 -22.09
N THR A 100 -18.69 4.52 -23.13
CA THR A 100 -20.04 4.81 -23.66
C THR A 100 -21.16 4.37 -22.73
N ASP A 101 -20.91 3.40 -21.86
CA ASP A 101 -21.88 2.86 -20.90
C ASP A 101 -21.84 3.62 -19.57
N ILE A 102 -20.86 4.52 -19.40
CA ILE A 102 -20.62 5.30 -18.18
C ILE A 102 -20.99 6.75 -18.43
N SER A 103 -21.97 7.25 -17.68
CA SER A 103 -22.40 8.63 -17.80
C SER A 103 -21.38 9.60 -17.19
N GLY A 104 -20.77 10.44 -18.03
CA GLY A 104 -20.08 11.67 -17.62
C GLY A 104 -18.58 11.50 -17.35
N ALA A 105 -18.22 10.98 -16.17
CA ALA A 105 -16.84 10.98 -15.70
C ALA A 105 -16.49 9.72 -14.89
N ILE A 106 -15.21 9.40 -14.90
CA ILE A 106 -14.59 8.42 -14.01
C ILE A 106 -13.67 9.14 -13.03
N GLN A 107 -13.06 8.41 -12.12
CA GLN A 107 -11.94 8.90 -11.33
C GLN A 107 -10.68 8.14 -11.73
N VAL A 108 -9.57 8.86 -11.94
CA VAL A 108 -8.26 8.28 -12.20
C VAL A 108 -7.40 8.48 -10.96
N LEU A 109 -6.74 7.42 -10.51
CA LEU A 109 -5.83 7.50 -9.37
C LEU A 109 -4.59 8.31 -9.76
N THR A 110 -4.27 9.35 -9.01
CA THR A 110 -3.10 10.20 -9.23
C THR A 110 -2.17 10.13 -8.02
N TYR A 111 -0.87 10.37 -8.25
CA TYR A 111 0.12 10.37 -7.18
C TYR A 111 1.16 11.46 -7.41
N ASP A 112 0.88 12.63 -6.83
CA ASP A 112 1.73 13.82 -6.93
C ASP A 112 2.64 13.96 -5.70
N GLY A 113 3.88 13.48 -5.79
CA GLY A 113 4.88 13.62 -4.72
C GLY A 113 5.68 12.35 -4.48
N ASN A 114 6.10 12.13 -3.24
CA ASN A 114 6.85 10.95 -2.83
C ASN A 114 6.48 10.51 -1.41
N HIS A 115 7.05 9.39 -0.96
CA HIS A 115 6.76 8.82 0.36
C HIS A 115 7.11 9.75 1.54
N VAL A 116 8.01 10.71 1.35
CA VAL A 116 8.36 11.70 2.37
C VAL A 116 7.29 12.79 2.45
N THR A 117 6.81 13.29 1.31
CA THR A 117 5.81 14.36 1.27
C THR A 117 4.40 13.85 1.55
N LYS A 118 4.09 12.61 1.17
CA LYS A 118 2.76 11.99 1.31
C LYS A 118 2.64 11.07 2.53
N GLY A 119 3.76 10.69 3.16
CA GLY A 119 3.78 9.71 4.26
C GLY A 119 3.49 8.26 3.85
N PHE A 120 3.35 7.98 2.55
CA PHE A 120 3.16 6.64 2.00
C PHE A 120 3.61 6.58 0.55
N PHE A 121 3.80 5.37 0.00
CA PHE A 121 3.87 5.15 -1.44
C PHE A 121 3.01 3.97 -1.88
N TYR A 122 2.71 3.92 -3.18
CA TYR A 122 2.04 2.78 -3.79
C TYR A 122 3.02 1.69 -4.21
N GLU A 123 2.70 0.46 -3.84
CA GLU A 123 3.42 -0.74 -4.24
C GLU A 123 2.44 -1.75 -4.82
N TRP A 124 2.80 -2.40 -5.92
CA TRP A 124 2.04 -3.53 -6.45
C TRP A 124 2.59 -4.81 -5.83
N MET A 125 1.78 -5.49 -5.03
CA MET A 125 2.19 -6.68 -4.30
C MET A 125 1.34 -7.89 -4.74
N LYS A 126 1.95 -9.07 -4.82
CA LYS A 126 1.19 -10.31 -5.00
C LYS A 126 0.13 -10.44 -3.91
N TYR A 127 -1.07 -10.84 -4.28
CA TYR A 127 -2.17 -10.98 -3.33
C TYR A 127 -1.81 -11.97 -2.21
N SER A 128 -1.10 -13.06 -2.51
CA SER A 128 -0.58 -13.98 -1.49
C SER A 128 0.32 -13.28 -0.46
N ASP A 129 1.20 -12.42 -0.95
CA ASP A 129 2.20 -11.73 -0.13
C ASP A 129 1.53 -10.64 0.70
N TYR A 130 0.58 -9.91 0.11
CA TYR A 130 -0.25 -8.94 0.83
C TYR A 130 -0.99 -9.60 1.98
N ILE A 131 -1.64 -10.75 1.75
CA ILE A 131 -2.36 -11.46 2.83
C ILE A 131 -1.41 -11.89 3.97
N ALA A 132 -0.17 -12.26 3.65
CA ALA A 132 0.83 -12.63 4.65
C ALA A 132 1.45 -11.44 5.40
N LYS A 133 1.59 -10.28 4.73
CA LYS A 133 2.31 -9.09 5.24
C LYS A 133 1.41 -7.96 5.71
N LYS A 134 0.10 -8.01 5.45
CA LYS A 134 -0.83 -6.93 5.77
C LYS A 134 -0.70 -6.54 7.25
N SER A 135 -0.63 -5.25 7.50
CA SER A 135 -0.46 -4.66 8.82
C SER A 135 -0.97 -3.23 8.78
N GLU A 136 -0.85 -2.50 9.88
CA GLU A 136 -1.18 -1.07 9.91
C GLU A 136 -0.31 -0.22 8.97
N PHE A 137 0.87 -0.71 8.59
CA PHE A 137 1.78 -0.02 7.67
C PHE A 137 1.74 -0.53 6.22
N CYS A 138 0.99 -1.60 5.98
CA CYS A 138 0.84 -2.22 4.66
C CYS A 138 -0.64 -2.55 4.46
N THR A 139 -1.35 -1.62 3.83
CA THR A 139 -2.81 -1.69 3.64
C THR A 139 -3.14 -1.64 2.16
N ALA A 140 -4.16 -2.39 1.70
CA ALA A 140 -4.61 -2.26 0.32
C ALA A 140 -5.27 -0.89 0.10
N LEU A 141 -4.94 -0.22 -1.01
CA LEU A 141 -5.72 0.90 -1.49
C LEU A 141 -7.14 0.41 -1.78
N ARG A 142 -8.14 1.07 -1.20
CA ARG A 142 -9.53 0.60 -1.26
C ARG A 142 -10.53 1.75 -1.19
N CYS A 143 -11.67 1.53 -1.85
CA CYS A 143 -12.88 2.32 -1.67
C CYS A 143 -13.97 1.37 -1.16
N GLY A 144 -14.44 1.55 0.07
CA GLY A 144 -15.30 0.56 0.72
C GLY A 144 -14.59 -0.80 0.81
N SER A 145 -15.20 -1.90 0.38
CA SER A 145 -14.56 -3.22 0.30
C SER A 145 -13.78 -3.47 -1.01
N SER A 146 -13.84 -2.54 -1.97
CA SER A 146 -13.29 -2.71 -3.31
C SER A 146 -11.85 -2.20 -3.41
N ALA A 147 -10.97 -2.98 -4.02
CA ALA A 147 -9.59 -2.59 -4.32
C ALA A 147 -9.22 -2.99 -5.77
N PRO A 148 -8.25 -2.31 -6.41
CA PRO A 148 -7.80 -2.71 -7.73
C PRO A 148 -6.98 -4.00 -7.65
N ILE A 149 -7.23 -4.90 -8.60
CA ILE A 149 -6.44 -6.12 -8.76
C ILE A 149 -6.08 -6.32 -10.23
N VAL A 150 -4.83 -6.71 -10.48
CA VAL A 150 -4.25 -6.87 -11.81
C VAL A 150 -3.83 -8.31 -12.00
N TRP A 151 -4.14 -8.87 -13.16
CA TRP A 151 -3.56 -10.12 -13.65
C TRP A 151 -2.49 -9.77 -14.71
N PRO A 152 -1.21 -9.69 -14.33
CA PRO A 152 -0.17 -9.13 -15.20
C PRO A 152 -0.03 -9.88 -16.51
N ASP A 153 0.02 -11.22 -16.45
CA ASP A 153 0.14 -12.12 -17.61
C ASP A 153 -1.00 -12.00 -18.62
N LYS A 154 -2.12 -11.39 -18.23
CA LYS A 154 -3.31 -11.22 -19.06
C LYS A 154 -3.57 -9.76 -19.42
N GLY A 155 -2.78 -8.81 -18.92
CA GLY A 155 -3.03 -7.38 -19.11
C GLY A 155 -4.44 -6.98 -18.69
N ALA A 156 -4.94 -7.57 -17.60
CA ALA A 156 -6.30 -7.36 -17.12
C ALA A 156 -6.28 -6.68 -15.74
N LEU A 157 -7.11 -5.67 -15.56
CA LEU A 157 -7.35 -5.01 -14.29
C LEU A 157 -8.85 -5.04 -13.99
N GLY A 158 -9.21 -5.31 -12.74
CA GLY A 158 -10.57 -5.19 -12.27
C GLY A 158 -10.65 -4.97 -10.76
N THR A 159 -11.75 -5.42 -10.17
CA THR A 159 -12.07 -5.17 -8.77
C THR A 159 -11.93 -6.44 -7.94
N ILE A 160 -11.18 -6.38 -6.84
CA ILE A 160 -11.27 -7.38 -5.76
C ILE A 160 -12.16 -6.83 -4.64
N ASN A 161 -13.10 -7.65 -4.17
CA ASN A 161 -13.76 -7.44 -2.90
C ASN A 161 -12.92 -8.08 -1.80
N LEU A 162 -12.28 -7.26 -0.96
CA LEU A 162 -11.34 -7.72 0.07
C LEU A 162 -12.02 -8.53 1.19
N GLU A 163 -13.32 -8.35 1.42
CA GLU A 163 -14.08 -9.06 2.45
C GLU A 163 -14.52 -10.44 1.95
N LYS A 164 -15.08 -10.50 0.73
CA LYS A 164 -15.51 -11.74 0.08
C LYS A 164 -14.36 -12.53 -0.53
N ARG A 165 -13.19 -11.90 -0.71
CA ARG A 165 -11.98 -12.46 -1.34
C ARG A 165 -12.26 -13.02 -2.73
N THR A 166 -13.11 -12.31 -3.48
CA THR A 166 -13.43 -12.60 -4.87
C THR A 166 -13.08 -11.39 -5.72
N ALA A 167 -12.68 -11.64 -6.97
CA ALA A 167 -12.41 -10.58 -7.92
C ALA A 167 -13.30 -10.71 -9.15
N VAL A 168 -13.57 -9.58 -9.80
CA VAL A 168 -14.20 -9.52 -11.11
C VAL A 168 -13.27 -8.74 -12.03
N ILE A 169 -12.87 -9.37 -13.14
CA ILE A 169 -11.97 -8.78 -14.12
C ILE A 169 -12.52 -8.96 -15.53
N ALA A 170 -12.23 -8.03 -16.43
CA ALA A 170 -12.55 -8.15 -17.84
C ALA A 170 -11.40 -8.83 -18.60
N ARG A 171 -11.70 -9.85 -19.40
CA ARG A 171 -10.75 -10.56 -20.26
C ARG A 171 -11.43 -10.97 -21.55
N ASN A 172 -10.83 -10.65 -22.69
CA ASN A 172 -11.35 -11.01 -24.01
C ASN A 172 -12.83 -10.62 -24.20
N GLN A 173 -13.20 -9.39 -23.78
CA GLN A 173 -14.58 -8.87 -23.86
C GLN A 173 -15.62 -9.62 -23.00
N LYS A 174 -15.16 -10.43 -22.03
CA LYS A 174 -16.02 -11.08 -21.04
C LYS A 174 -15.51 -10.86 -19.64
N CYS A 175 -16.41 -10.68 -18.68
CA CYS A 175 -16.03 -10.59 -17.29
C CYS A 175 -16.01 -11.97 -16.63
N CYS A 176 -14.97 -12.20 -15.83
CA CYS A 176 -14.79 -13.44 -15.10
C CYS A 176 -14.74 -13.13 -13.61
N THR A 177 -15.55 -13.85 -12.84
CA THR A 177 -15.43 -13.88 -11.38
C THR A 177 -14.36 -14.90 -10.99
N LEU A 178 -13.45 -14.49 -10.12
CA LEU A 178 -12.33 -15.27 -9.65
C LEU A 178 -12.46 -15.51 -8.14
N THR A 179 -12.11 -16.71 -7.74
CA THR A 179 -12.05 -17.13 -6.34
C THR A 179 -10.67 -16.85 -5.74
N GLU A 180 -10.56 -16.78 -4.41
CA GLU A 180 -9.31 -16.53 -3.68
C GLU A 180 -8.15 -17.41 -4.15
N ALA A 181 -8.40 -18.69 -4.46
CA ALA A 181 -7.38 -19.63 -4.91
C ALA A 181 -6.68 -19.18 -6.21
N GLN A 182 -7.40 -18.46 -7.07
CA GLN A 182 -6.90 -17.94 -8.35
C GLN A 182 -6.19 -16.60 -8.20
N LEU A 183 -6.35 -15.90 -7.08
CA LEU A 183 -5.84 -14.54 -6.90
C LEU A 183 -4.37 -14.50 -6.48
N LYS A 184 -3.79 -15.61 -6.01
CA LYS A 184 -2.47 -15.65 -5.34
C LYS A 184 -1.37 -14.87 -6.05
N ASP A 185 -1.21 -15.09 -7.36
CA ASP A 185 -0.18 -14.44 -8.18
C ASP A 185 -0.62 -13.13 -8.85
N MET A 186 -1.86 -12.70 -8.63
CA MET A 186 -2.34 -11.39 -9.07
C MET A 186 -1.81 -10.29 -8.16
N LEU A 187 -1.73 -9.08 -8.68
CA LEU A 187 -1.19 -7.94 -7.96
C LEU A 187 -2.32 -7.06 -7.41
N VAL A 188 -2.25 -6.73 -6.13
CA VAL A 188 -3.09 -5.71 -5.47
C VAL A 188 -2.25 -4.46 -5.22
N LEU A 189 -2.86 -3.29 -5.34
CA LEU A 189 -2.21 -2.03 -5.02
C LEU A 189 -2.25 -1.79 -3.51
N VAL A 190 -1.09 -1.63 -2.89
CA VAL A 190 -0.95 -1.40 -1.46
C VAL A 190 -0.33 -0.02 -1.17
N ARG A 191 -0.77 0.59 -0.07
CA ARG A 191 -0.14 1.74 0.58
C ARG A 191 0.88 1.21 1.58
N ASN A 192 2.13 1.59 1.39
CA ASN A 192 3.22 1.28 2.31
C ASN A 192 3.67 2.56 3.02
N THR A 193 3.61 2.58 4.35
CA THR A 193 3.86 3.77 5.18
C THR A 193 5.09 3.62 6.09
N LYS A 194 5.73 2.45 6.11
CA LYS A 194 6.82 2.15 7.05
C LYS A 194 8.17 2.67 6.59
N GLU A 195 8.46 2.49 5.31
CA GLU A 195 9.76 2.79 4.71
C GLU A 195 9.58 3.43 3.34
N GLY A 196 10.67 3.87 2.73
CA GLY A 196 10.65 4.30 1.33
C GLY A 196 10.72 3.10 0.36
N PRO A 197 10.40 3.32 -0.93
CA PRO A 197 10.59 2.32 -1.98
C PRO A 197 12.05 1.82 -2.04
N SER A 198 12.25 0.55 -2.41
CA SER A 198 13.57 -0.11 -2.44
C SER A 198 14.63 0.58 -3.30
N HIS A 199 14.21 1.36 -4.30
CA HIS A 199 15.09 2.08 -5.23
C HIS A 199 14.97 3.60 -5.10
N CYS A 200 14.51 4.10 -3.95
CA CYS A 200 14.38 5.53 -3.73
C CYS A 200 15.70 6.14 -3.27
N GLU A 201 16.17 7.16 -3.99
CA GLU A 201 17.42 7.88 -3.74
C GLU A 201 17.17 9.24 -3.06
N CYS A 202 16.08 9.37 -2.29
CA CYS A 202 15.84 10.61 -1.54
C CYS A 202 16.77 10.69 -0.33
N PRO A 203 17.08 11.90 0.18
CA PRO A 203 17.98 12.06 1.33
C PRO A 203 17.51 11.33 2.60
N GLU A 204 16.20 11.06 2.73
CA GLU A 204 15.64 10.28 3.84
C GLU A 204 15.99 8.79 3.72
N CYS A 205 15.81 8.22 2.53
CA CYS A 205 16.16 6.82 2.25
C CYS A 205 17.66 6.58 2.32
N GLU A 206 18.48 7.51 1.84
CA GLU A 206 19.94 7.42 1.94
C GLU A 206 20.39 7.33 3.40
N ARG A 207 19.87 8.23 4.25
CA ARG A 207 20.18 8.26 5.68
C ARG A 207 19.73 6.99 6.41
N GLN A 208 18.54 6.47 6.07
CA GLN A 208 18.06 5.21 6.62
C GLN A 208 18.89 4.02 6.13
N GLY A 209 19.36 4.04 4.88
CA GLY A 209 20.25 3.04 4.31
C GLY A 209 21.62 2.97 4.99
N GLU A 210 22.18 4.12 5.37
CA GLU A 210 23.43 4.21 6.15
C GLU A 210 23.25 3.61 7.56
N SER A 211 22.18 3.97 8.27
CA SER A 211 21.91 3.41 9.61
C SER A 211 21.70 1.89 9.62
N ARG A 212 21.19 1.29 8.51
CA ARG A 212 21.04 -0.17 8.37
C ARG A 212 22.39 -0.88 8.16
N LYS A 213 23.40 -0.19 7.63
CA LYS A 213 24.75 -0.75 7.41
C LYS A 213 25.60 -0.74 8.68
N GLU A 214 25.33 0.17 9.61
CA GLU A 214 26.07 0.30 10.87
C GLU A 214 25.75 -0.79 11.92
N TRP A 215 24.69 -1.58 11.71
CA TRP A 215 24.36 -2.73 12.57
C TRP A 215 24.42 -4.05 11.77
N PRO A 216 25.53 -4.82 11.84
CA PRO A 216 25.51 -6.18 11.33
C PRO A 216 24.47 -6.99 12.12
N GLY A 217 23.72 -7.83 11.41
CA GLY A 217 22.66 -8.65 12.01
C GLY A 217 23.18 -9.46 13.20
N ILE A 218 22.36 -9.55 14.24
CA ILE A 218 22.60 -10.31 15.49
C ILE A 218 22.94 -11.80 15.24
N GLY A 219 22.82 -12.29 14.00
CA GLY A 219 23.17 -13.66 13.59
C GLY A 219 24.66 -14.00 13.57
N ASP A 220 25.57 -13.02 13.56
CA ASP A 220 27.03 -13.27 13.45
C ASP A 220 27.81 -13.08 14.76
N LEU A 221 27.13 -12.82 15.89
CA LEU A 221 27.79 -12.67 17.18
C LEU A 221 27.81 -13.99 17.94
N THR A 222 29.02 -14.49 18.22
CA THR A 222 29.21 -15.60 19.16
C THR A 222 28.63 -15.22 20.54
N PRO A 223 28.16 -16.20 21.34
CA PRO A 223 27.44 -15.94 22.60
C PRO A 223 28.19 -15.09 23.65
N LEU A 224 29.50 -14.89 23.50
CA LEU A 224 30.29 -14.01 24.35
C LEU A 224 30.14 -12.52 23.98
N HIS A 225 29.94 -12.19 22.71
CA HIS A 225 29.83 -10.79 22.27
C HIS A 225 28.47 -10.17 22.58
N SER A 226 27.39 -10.97 22.61
CA SER A 226 26.06 -10.48 22.99
C SER A 226 25.96 -10.06 24.46
N ARG A 227 26.74 -10.69 25.35
CA ARG A 227 26.79 -10.34 26.78
C ARG A 227 27.57 -9.05 27.04
N LEU A 228 28.66 -8.79 26.32
CA LEU A 228 29.40 -7.52 26.48
C LEU A 228 28.62 -6.32 25.95
N LEU A 229 27.88 -6.46 24.84
CA LEU A 229 27.09 -5.34 24.28
C LEU A 229 25.93 -4.93 25.19
N CYS A 230 25.25 -5.87 25.85
CA CYS A 230 24.22 -5.51 26.85
C CYS A 230 24.83 -4.81 28.08
N GLN A 231 26.01 -5.21 28.53
CA GLN A 231 26.66 -4.62 29.70
C GLN A 231 27.12 -3.18 29.42
N VAL A 232 27.73 -2.93 28.26
CA VAL A 232 28.22 -1.58 27.87
C VAL A 232 27.06 -0.59 27.63
N ILE A 233 25.92 -1.05 27.13
CA ILE A 233 24.73 -0.20 26.92
C ILE A 233 24.06 0.16 28.25
N CYS A 234 24.17 -0.69 29.28
CA CYS A 234 23.60 -0.43 30.60
C CYS A 234 24.51 0.44 31.50
N ASP A 235 25.84 0.33 31.37
CA ASP A 235 26.77 0.92 32.33
C ASP A 235 27.33 2.31 31.92
N GLY A 236 27.04 2.81 30.71
CA GLY A 236 27.17 4.23 30.40
C GLY A 236 28.57 4.85 30.56
N GLU A 237 29.65 4.10 30.30
CA GLU A 237 31.02 4.63 30.29
C GLU A 237 31.58 4.62 28.85
N ILE A 238 31.70 5.83 28.27
CA ILE A 238 32.72 6.17 27.27
C ILE A 238 33.77 7.01 28.00
#